data_AF-A0A9Q9HL52-F1
#
_entry.id   AF-A0A9Q9HL52-F1
#
_cell.length_a   1.000
_cell.length_b   1.000
_cell.length_c   1.000
_cell.angle_alpha   90.00
_cell.angle_beta   90.00
_cell.angle_gamma   90.00
#
_symmetry.space_group_name_H-M   'P 1'
#
loop_
_entity.id
_entity.type
_entity.pdbx_description
1 polymer ?
#
loop_
_entity_poly.entity_id
_entity_poly.type
_entity_poly.pdbx_seq_one_letter_code
_entity_poly.pdbx_strand_id
1 'polypeptide(L)' 'MKLTTRFEAAKLSDNELRGLLRKTFIAMAASAPNTPERRNALATLETLQAELNARAPNP' A
#
# COMPACT_ATOMS: atom_id res chain seq x y z
N MET A 1 4.16 -1.63 11.32
CA MET A 1 4.35 -1.05 9.97
C MET A 1 3.98 0.43 9.98
N LYS A 2 4.73 1.30 9.29
CA LYS A 2 4.38 2.74 9.16
C LYS A 2 3.26 2.91 8.13
N LEU A 3 2.25 3.72 8.45
CA LEU A 3 1.19 4.10 7.52
C LEU A 3 1.76 4.94 6.38
N THR A 4 1.45 4.60 5.14
CA THR A 4 1.74 5.45 3.98
C THR A 4 0.52 6.31 3.68
N THR A 5 0.73 7.62 3.63
CA THR A 5 -0.34 8.56 3.26
C THR A 5 -0.50 8.66 1.74
N ARG A 6 -1.66 9.13 1.28
CA ARG A 6 -1.90 9.38 -0.14
C ARG A 6 -0.86 10.33 -0.76
N PHE A 7 -0.41 11.35 -0.03
CA PHE A 7 0.61 12.28 -0.51
C PHE A 7 1.99 11.64 -0.66
N GLU A 8 2.33 10.70 0.23
CA GLU A 8 3.57 9.92 0.10
C GLU A 8 3.47 8.95 -1.08
N ALA A 9 2.34 8.27 -1.25
CA ALA A 9 2.09 7.39 -2.40
C ALA A 9 2.15 8.16 -3.74
N ALA A 10 1.58 9.36 -3.78
CA ALA A 10 1.58 10.20 -4.98
C ALA A 10 2.99 10.62 -5.44
N LYS A 11 3.96 10.70 -4.54
CA LYS A 11 5.36 11.05 -4.87
C LYS A 11 6.15 9.88 -5.47
N LEU A 12 5.68 8.65 -5.27
CA LEU A 12 6.35 7.44 -5.76
C LEU A 12 6.06 7.24 -7.25
N SER A 13 7.03 6.68 -7.97
CA SER A 13 6.81 6.15 -9.31
C SER A 13 5.95 4.89 -9.27
N ASP A 14 5.38 4.51 -10.41
CA ASP A 14 4.54 3.30 -10.51
C ASP A 14 5.29 2.01 -10.13
N ASN A 15 6.58 1.94 -10.46
CA ASN A 15 7.43 0.80 -10.08
C ASN A 15 7.65 0.74 -8.56
N GLU A 16 7.87 1.90 -7.93
CA GLU A 16 8.01 1.99 -6.48
C GLU A 16 6.69 1.69 -5.76
N LEU A 17 5.56 2.17 -6.29
CA LEU A 17 4.22 1.84 -5.78
C LEU A 17 3.97 0.33 -5.83
N ARG A 18 4.21 -0.32 -6.97
CA ARG A 18 4.06 -1.78 -7.10
C ARG A 18 5.02 -2.55 -6.19
N GLY A 19 6.27 -2.09 -6.08
CA GLY A 19 7.26 -2.68 -5.18
C GLY A 19 6.87 -2.57 -3.71
N LEU A 20 6.39 -1.40 -3.30
CA LEU A 20 5.91 -1.14 -1.94
C LEU A 20 4.64 -1.94 -1.65
N LEU A 21 3.69 -1.98 -2.58
CA LEU A 21 2.46 -2.78 -2.46
C LEU A 21 2.77 -4.25 -2.20
N ARG A 22 3.72 -4.85 -2.94
CA ARG A 22 4.17 -6.23 -2.70
C ARG A 22 4.77 -6.42 -1.31
N LYS A 23 5.66 -5.51 -0.86
CA LYS A 23 6.26 -5.59 0.48
C LYS A 23 5.22 -5.47 1.59
N THR A 24 4.25 -4.56 1.41
CA THR A 24 3.13 -4.33 2.34
C THR A 24 2.26 -5.56 2.46
N PHE A 25 1.95 -6.20 1.32
CA PHE A 25 1.18 -7.44 1.27
C PHE A 25 1.87 -8.57 2.04
N ILE A 26 3.17 -8.79 1.80
CA ILE A 26 3.95 -9.81 2.51
C ILE A 26 3.98 -9.52 4.02
N ALA A 27 4.21 -8.27 4.42
CA ALA A 27 4.22 -7.87 5.81
C ALA A 27 2.86 -8.09 6.50
N MET A 28 1.76 -7.83 5.78
CA MET A 28 0.41 -8.11 6.27
C MET A 28 0.15 -9.61 6.42
N ALA A 29 0.55 -10.42 5.43
CA ALA A 29 0.38 -11.87 5.45
C ALA A 29 1.18 -12.53 6.58
N ALA A 30 2.37 -12.00 6.89
CA ALA A 30 3.20 -12.46 8.01
C ALA A 30 2.72 -11.97 9.39
N SER A 31 1.84 -10.96 9.44
CA SER A 31 1.36 -10.38 10.70
C SER A 31 0.24 -11.20 11.33
N ALA A 32 0.22 -11.26 12.66
CA ALA A 32 -0.84 -11.94 13.39
C ALA A 32 -2.21 -11.23 13.20
N PRO A 33 -3.33 -11.97 13.20
CA PRO A 33 -4.67 -11.38 13.14
C PRO A 33 -4.92 -10.37 14.26
N ASN A 34 -5.76 -9.36 13.98
CA ASN A 34 -6.19 -8.33 14.94
C ASN A 34 -5.08 -7.46 15.56
N THR A 35 -3.88 -7.48 15.01
CA THR A 35 -2.81 -6.57 15.44
C THR A 35 -2.98 -5.16 14.84
N PRO A 36 -2.61 -4.08 15.57
CA PRO A 36 -2.51 -2.74 15.01
C PRO A 36 -1.63 -2.70 13.74
N GLU A 37 -0.58 -3.51 13.70
CA GLU A 37 0.33 -3.63 12.57
C GLU A 37 -0.39 -4.11 11.32
N ARG A 38 -1.27 -5.12 11.46
CA ARG A 38 -2.08 -5.65 10.35
C ARG A 38 -3.07 -4.62 9.82
N ARG A 39 -3.72 -3.86 10.72
CA ARG A 39 -4.62 -2.76 10.34
C ARG A 39 -3.89 -1.66 9.58
N ASN A 40 -2.71 -1.28 10.05
CA ASN A 40 -1.88 -0.27 9.39
C ASN A 40 -1.37 -0.75 8.02
N ALA A 41 -1.00 -2.03 7.92
CA ALA A 41 -0.61 -2.62 6.65
C ALA A 41 -1.78 -2.63 5.65
N LEU A 42 -3.00 -2.93 6.12
CA LEU A 42 -4.20 -2.93 5.28
C LEU A 42 -4.51 -1.54 4.72
N ALA A 43 -4.56 -0.52 5.59
CA ALA A 43 -4.81 0.85 5.18
C ALA A 43 -3.74 1.38 4.20
N THR A 44 -2.48 0.98 4.40
CA THR A 44 -1.39 1.30 3.48
C THR A 44 -1.61 0.65 2.11
N LEU A 45 -2.01 -0.63 2.09
CA LEU A 45 -2.22 -1.39 0.86
C LEU A 45 -3.38 -0.80 0.03
N GLU A 46 -4.48 -0.43 0.68
CA GLU A 46 -5.61 0.25 0.06
C GLU A 46 -5.20 1.59 -0.55
N THR A 47 -4.39 2.38 0.18
CA THR A 47 -3.90 3.68 -0.30
C THR A 47 -3.04 3.52 -1.56
N LEU A 48 -2.12 2.56 -1.57
CA LEU A 48 -1.25 2.28 -2.71
C LEU A 48 -2.03 1.75 -3.92
N GLN A 49 -3.02 0.88 -3.69
CA GLN A 49 -3.87 0.37 -4.75
C GLN A 49 -4.75 1.47 -5.37
N ALA A 50 -5.31 2.34 -4.54
CA ALA A 50 -6.10 3.48 -5.00
C ALA A 50 -5.27 4.43 -5.88
N GLU A 51 -4.02 4.70 -5.50
CA GLU A 51 -3.12 5.53 -6.29
C GLU A 51 -2.76 4.86 -7.64
N LEU A 52 -2.44 3.55 -7.63
CA LEU A 52 -2.19 2.81 -8.87
C LEU A 52 -3.41 2.80 -9.80
N ASN A 53 -4.61 2.63 -9.24
CA ASN A 53 -5.85 2.67 -10.03
C ASN A 53 -6.13 4.07 -10.58
N ALA A 54 -5.83 5.14 -9.82
CA ALA A 54 -6.00 6.51 -10.28
C ALA A 54 -5.06 6.87 -11.44
N ARG A 55 -3.91 6.20 -11.54
CA ARG A 55 -2.91 6.38 -12.61
C ARG A 55 -3.10 5.45 -13.79
N ALA A 56 -3.85 4.36 -13.62
CA ALA A 56 -4.15 3.46 -14.71
C ALA A 56 -4.87 4.25 -15.81
N PRO A 57 -4.44 4.15 -17.08
CA PRO A 57 -5.20 4.75 -18.16
C PRO A 57 -6.60 4.16 -18.13
N ASN A 58 -7.62 5.02 -17.98
CA ASN A 58 -9.00 4.59 -18.11
C ASN A 58 -9.18 3.93 -19.49
N PRO A 59 -9.94 2.82 -19.58
CA PRO A 59 -10.30 2.23 -20.87
C PRO A 59 -11.08 3.20 -21.75
#